data_AF-A0A7S4LH29-F1
#
_entry.id   AF-A0A7S4LH29-F1
#
_cell.length_a   1.000
_cell.length_b   1.000
_cell.length_c   1.000
_cell.angle_alpha   90.00
_cell.angle_beta   90.00
_cell.angle_gamma   90.00
#
_symmetry.space_group_name_H-M   'P 1'
#
loop_
_entity.id
_entity.type
_entity.pdbx_description
1 polymer ?
#
loop_
_entity_poly.entity_id
_entity_poly.type
_entity_poly.pdbx_seq_one_letter_code
_entity_poly.pdbx_strand_id
1 'polypeptide(L)'
;QCDSSTDQAMQLALAHKQGAELGTDYRPWDVLAAHVYQPDLQMGLVFKDNYEAVRQPMRDASGISAGISVAVMIAMLILSIVIFLVICNCLRTLWFQSPVPPPLVVQSSRSNLQLALFCIYAIFGIMCIV
;
A
#
# COMPACT_ATOMS: atom_id res chain seq x y z
N GLN A 1 7.08 -31.74 -30.01
CA GLN A 1 5.74 -31.14 -30.18
C GLN A 1 5.84 -29.69 -29.78
N CYS A 2 5.63 -28.78 -30.74
CA CYS A 2 5.58 -27.35 -30.47
C CYS A 2 4.13 -27.00 -30.18
N ASP A 3 3.65 -27.28 -28.97
CA ASP A 3 2.35 -26.78 -28.51
C ASP A 3 2.57 -25.34 -28.09
N SER A 4 2.57 -24.42 -29.07
CA SER A 4 2.73 -23.01 -28.77
C SER A 4 1.41 -22.51 -28.16
N SER A 5 1.48 -21.89 -26.98
CA SER A 5 0.32 -21.27 -26.33
C SER A 5 -0.46 -20.32 -27.24
N THR A 6 0.21 -19.83 -28.28
CA THR A 6 -0.34 -18.95 -29.28
C THR A 6 -1.28 -19.63 -30.27
N ASP A 7 -1.13 -20.93 -30.49
CA ASP A 7 -2.10 -21.70 -31.26
C ASP A 7 -3.42 -21.84 -30.48
N GLN A 8 -3.33 -21.98 -29.16
CA GLN A 8 -4.50 -22.03 -28.29
C GLN A 8 -5.24 -20.68 -28.26
N ALA A 9 -4.52 -19.56 -28.11
CA ALA A 9 -5.12 -18.23 -28.16
C ALA A 9 -5.84 -17.94 -29.50
N MET A 10 -5.27 -18.41 -30.62
CA MET A 10 -5.90 -18.29 -31.93
C MET A 10 -7.16 -19.17 -32.04
N GLN A 11 -7.10 -20.42 -31.57
CA GLN A 11 -8.28 -21.30 -31.55
C GLN A 11 -9.42 -20.71 -30.71
N LEU A 12 -9.11 -20.07 -29.59
CA LEU A 12 -10.10 -19.40 -28.75
C LEU A 12 -10.70 -18.18 -29.44
N ALA A 13 -9.89 -17.38 -30.14
CA ALA A 13 -10.37 -16.25 -30.94
C ALA A 13 -11.36 -16.71 -32.03
N LEU A 14 -11.04 -17.81 -32.72
CA LEU A 14 -11.90 -18.40 -33.76
C LEU A 14 -13.16 -19.05 -33.19
N ALA A 15 -13.13 -19.48 -31.93
CA ALA A 15 -14.29 -19.99 -31.20
C ALA A 15 -15.16 -18.87 -30.60
N HIS A 16 -15.02 -17.63 -31.09
CA HIS A 16 -15.75 -16.44 -30.63
C HIS A 16 -15.55 -16.10 -29.16
N LYS A 17 -14.44 -16.56 -28.55
CA LYS A 17 -14.07 -16.23 -27.18
C LYS A 17 -13.17 -15.00 -27.15
N GLN A 18 -13.18 -14.32 -26.01
CA GLN A 18 -12.35 -13.16 -25.74
C GLN A 18 -11.64 -13.38 -24.40
N GLY A 19 -10.39 -12.98 -24.31
CA GLY A 19 -9.61 -13.15 -23.10
C GLY A 19 -8.12 -12.90 -23.30
N ALA A 20 -7.35 -13.23 -22.28
CA ALA A 20 -5.89 -13.24 -22.33
C ALA A 20 -5.39 -14.55 -21.74
N GLU A 21 -4.39 -15.13 -22.40
CA GLU A 21 -3.71 -16.32 -21.93
C GLU A 21 -2.21 -16.04 -21.83
N LEU A 22 -1.59 -16.62 -20.81
CA LEU A 22 -0.14 -16.59 -20.67
C LEU A 22 0.42 -17.87 -21.28
N GLY A 23 1.47 -17.73 -22.08
CA GLY A 23 2.28 -18.90 -22.42
C GLY A 23 3.50 -18.57 -23.24
N THR A 24 4.17 -19.61 -23.72
CA THR A 24 5.43 -19.46 -24.43
C THR A 24 5.16 -19.26 -25.92
N ASP A 25 5.84 -18.28 -26.52
CA ASP A 25 5.79 -18.03 -27.97
C ASP A 25 6.65 -19.07 -28.72
N TYR A 26 6.77 -18.95 -30.04
CA TYR A 26 7.76 -19.70 -30.82
C TYR A 26 9.21 -19.33 -30.42
N ARG A 27 9.37 -18.14 -29.84
CA ARG A 27 10.59 -17.73 -29.13
C ARG A 27 10.50 -18.24 -27.69
N PRO A 28 11.61 -18.60 -27.02
CA PRO A 28 11.61 -19.15 -25.67
C PRO A 28 11.31 -18.08 -24.59
N TRP A 29 10.38 -17.18 -24.86
CA TRP A 29 9.97 -16.08 -24.01
C TRP A 29 8.50 -16.24 -23.65
N ASP A 30 8.17 -15.85 -22.43
CA ASP A 30 6.80 -15.82 -21.97
C ASP A 30 6.09 -14.59 -22.55
N VAL A 31 4.98 -14.83 -23.22
CA VAL A 31 4.15 -13.79 -23.83
C VAL A 31 2.76 -13.81 -23.24
N LEU A 32 2.18 -12.62 -23.12
CA LEU A 32 0.77 -12.45 -22.85
C LEU A 32 0.05 -12.35 -24.19
N ALA A 33 -0.77 -13.36 -24.51
CA ALA A 33 -1.54 -13.43 -25.73
C ALA A 33 -3.00 -13.02 -25.44
N ALA A 34 -3.36 -11.79 -25.80
CA ALA A 34 -4.74 -11.33 -25.77
C ALA A 34 -5.44 -11.70 -27.08
N HIS A 35 -6.63 -12.26 -26.99
CA HIS A 35 -7.40 -12.70 -28.15
C HIS A 35 -8.80 -12.11 -28.14
N VAL A 36 -9.28 -11.67 -29.31
CA VAL A 36 -10.61 -11.11 -29.50
C VAL A 36 -11.15 -11.51 -30.87
N TYR A 37 -12.43 -11.81 -30.95
CA TYR A 37 -13.12 -12.03 -32.22
C TYR A 37 -13.67 -10.71 -32.76
N GLN A 38 -13.32 -10.35 -34.00
CA GLN A 38 -13.88 -9.17 -34.68
C GLN A 38 -15.00 -9.62 -35.64
N PRO A 39 -16.27 -9.27 -35.36
CA PRO A 39 -17.40 -9.73 -36.16
C PRO A 39 -17.40 -9.15 -37.57
N ASP A 40 -16.95 -7.90 -37.74
CA ASP A 40 -16.98 -7.19 -39.02
C ASP A 40 -16.02 -7.79 -40.05
N LEU A 41 -14.90 -8.35 -39.59
CA LEU A 41 -13.90 -8.99 -40.45
C LEU A 41 -14.01 -10.53 -40.43
N GLN A 42 -14.92 -11.09 -39.62
CA GLN A 42 -15.10 -12.53 -39.40
C GLN A 42 -13.78 -13.26 -39.03
N MET A 43 -12.90 -12.60 -38.29
CA MET A 43 -11.57 -13.11 -37.99
C MET A 43 -11.19 -12.91 -36.52
N GLY A 44 -10.34 -13.81 -36.01
CA GLY A 44 -9.74 -13.71 -34.70
C GLY A 44 -8.50 -12.81 -34.74
N LEU A 45 -8.44 -11.83 -33.86
CA LEU A 45 -7.28 -10.99 -33.62
C LEU A 45 -6.55 -11.52 -32.38
N VAL A 46 -5.25 -11.77 -32.52
CA VAL A 46 -4.38 -12.16 -31.40
C VAL A 46 -3.28 -11.12 -31.29
N PHE A 47 -3.26 -10.42 -30.18
CA PHE A 47 -2.20 -9.50 -29.80
C PHE A 47 -1.25 -10.22 -28.85
N LYS A 48 0.05 -10.17 -29.13
CA LYS A 48 1.09 -10.79 -28.30
C LYS A 48 2.04 -9.70 -27.82
N ASP A 49 2.32 -9.69 -26.53
CA ASP A 49 3.36 -8.84 -25.96
C ASP A 49 4.23 -9.64 -24.98
N ASN A 50 5.46 -9.18 -24.78
CA ASN A 50 6.38 -9.80 -23.85
C ASN A 50 5.89 -9.57 -22.42
N TYR A 51 5.67 -10.65 -21.69
CA TYR A 51 5.19 -10.57 -20.31
C TYR A 51 6.15 -9.78 -19.41
N GLU A 52 7.45 -9.93 -19.62
CA GLU A 52 8.47 -9.23 -18.82
C GLU A 52 8.45 -7.72 -19.06
N ALA A 53 8.13 -7.27 -20.27
CA ALA A 53 8.01 -5.85 -20.60
C ALA A 53 6.83 -5.18 -19.87
N VAL A 54 5.74 -5.92 -19.65
CA VAL A 54 4.58 -5.46 -18.87
C VAL A 54 4.86 -5.51 -17.37
N ARG A 55 5.58 -6.54 -16.92
CA ARG A 55 5.82 -6.78 -15.49
C ARG A 55 6.85 -5.84 -14.87
N GLN A 56 7.92 -5.50 -15.60
CA GLN A 56 8.99 -4.61 -15.10
C GLN A 56 8.47 -3.27 -14.56
N PRO A 57 7.70 -2.47 -15.33
CA PRO A 57 7.22 -1.18 -14.83
C PRO A 57 6.27 -1.33 -13.62
N MET A 58 5.46 -2.39 -13.57
CA MET A 58 4.61 -2.66 -12.40
C MET A 58 5.44 -3.00 -11.17
N ARG A 59 6.50 -3.78 -11.32
CA ARG A 59 7.41 -4.14 -10.22
C ARG A 59 8.15 -2.91 -9.70
N ASP A 60 8.64 -2.07 -10.59
CA ASP A 60 9.35 -0.85 -10.23
C ASP A 60 8.42 0.14 -9.54
N ALA A 61 7.22 0.35 -10.09
CA ALA A 61 6.19 1.20 -9.46
C ALA A 61 5.76 0.67 -8.08
N SER A 62 5.66 -0.66 -7.92
CA SER A 62 5.35 -1.28 -6.64
C SER A 62 6.48 -1.08 -5.62
N GLY A 63 7.73 -1.21 -6.04
CA GLY A 63 8.90 -0.97 -5.19
C GLY A 63 9.00 0.48 -4.73
N ILE A 64 8.80 1.43 -5.66
CA ILE A 64 8.81 2.87 -5.36
C ILE A 64 7.67 3.24 -4.41
N SER A 65 6.45 2.78 -4.68
CA SER A 65 5.30 3.10 -3.83
C SER A 65 5.42 2.52 -2.42
N ALA A 66 5.93 1.28 -2.30
CA ALA A 66 6.24 0.68 -1.00
C ALA A 66 7.31 1.48 -0.24
N GLY A 67 8.38 1.91 -0.92
CA GLY A 67 9.43 2.72 -0.32
C GLY A 67 8.93 4.07 0.19
N ILE A 68 8.11 4.77 -0.60
CA ILE A 68 7.49 6.03 -0.19
C ILE A 68 6.56 5.82 1.01
N SER A 69 5.74 4.78 1.00
CA SER A 69 4.83 4.46 2.10
C SER A 69 5.59 4.27 3.42
N VAL A 70 6.66 3.48 3.41
CA VAL A 70 7.51 3.25 4.59
C VAL A 70 8.15 4.56 5.06
N ALA A 71 8.68 5.38 4.15
CA ALA A 71 9.28 6.66 4.50
C ALA A 71 8.27 7.61 5.16
N VAL A 72 7.05 7.69 4.64
CA VAL A 72 5.97 8.50 5.21
C VAL A 72 5.55 7.98 6.58
N MET A 73 5.40 6.67 6.76
CA MET A 73 5.08 6.08 8.06
C MET A 73 6.13 6.43 9.12
N ILE A 74 7.42 6.29 8.80
CA ILE A 74 8.51 6.64 9.72
C ILE A 74 8.47 8.13 10.07
N ALA A 75 8.28 9.01 9.08
CA ALA A 75 8.20 10.45 9.29
C ALA A 75 7.04 10.83 10.23
N MET A 76 5.87 10.23 10.04
CA MET A 76 4.70 10.47 10.90
C MET A 76 4.93 9.96 12.33
N LEU A 77 5.61 8.83 12.48
CA LEU A 77 5.96 8.27 13.77
C LEU A 77 6.92 9.20 14.54
N ILE A 78 7.97 9.69 13.88
CA ILE A 78 8.90 10.67 14.47
C ILE A 78 8.17 11.96 14.87
N LEU A 79 7.33 12.48 13.99
CA LEU A 79 6.56 13.70 14.25
C LEU A 79 5.63 13.53 15.45
N SER A 80 4.98 12.37 15.60
CA SER A 80 4.14 12.07 16.77
C SER A 80 4.94 12.06 18.08
N ILE A 81 6.15 11.50 18.08
CA ILE A 81 7.04 11.47 19.24
C ILE A 81 7.50 12.89 19.61
N VAL A 82 7.90 13.70 18.63
CA VAL A 82 8.34 15.08 18.86
C VAL A 82 7.22 15.91 19.46
N ILE A 83 6.02 15.84 18.90
CA ILE A 83 4.85 16.55 19.43
C ILE A 83 4.57 16.11 20.87
N PHE A 84 4.61 14.80 21.14
CA PHE A 84 4.39 14.27 22.48
C PHE A 84 5.41 14.82 23.50
N LEU A 85 6.70 14.85 23.13
CA LEU A 85 7.76 15.39 23.99
C LEU A 85 7.58 16.88 24.25
N VAL A 86 7.20 17.67 23.23
CA VAL A 86 6.94 19.10 23.37
C VAL A 86 5.77 19.35 24.32
N ILE A 87 4.66 18.63 24.15
CA ILE A 87 3.48 18.74 25.04
C ILE A 87 3.85 18.36 26.48
N CYS A 88 4.54 17.23 26.68
CA CYS A 88 4.96 16.80 28.01
C CYS A 88 5.89 17.80 28.69
N ASN A 89 6.84 18.38 27.95
CA ASN A 89 7.74 19.39 28.48
C ASN A 89 7.00 20.69 28.84
N CYS A 90 6.05 21.12 28.00
CA CYS A 90 5.22 22.30 28.26
C CYS A 90 4.29 22.12 29.46
N LEU A 91 3.70 20.93 29.63
CA LEU A 91 2.90 20.60 30.82
C LEU A 91 3.75 20.59 32.10
N ARG A 92 4.98 20.09 32.01
CA ARG A 92 5.91 20.07 33.15
C ARG A 92 6.26 21.47 33.63
N THR A 93 6.52 22.41 32.71
CA THR A 93 6.87 23.79 33.10
C THR A 93 5.67 24.52 33.69
N LEU A 94 4.47 24.33 33.13
CA LEU A 94 3.23 24.90 33.67
C LEU A 94 2.93 24.39 35.10
N TRP A 95 3.20 23.10 35.37
CA TRP A 95 3.01 22.50 36.70
C TRP A 95 3.94 23.05 37.78
N PHE A 96 5.19 23.36 37.44
CA PHE A 96 6.17 23.83 38.42
C PHE A 96 6.01 25.31 38.79
N GLN A 97 5.19 26.07 38.04
CA GLN A 97 5.00 27.49 38.25
C GLN A 97 3.79 27.83 39.14
N SER A 98 2.98 26.84 39.54
CA SER A 98 1.83 27.09 40.42
C SER A 98 2.30 27.21 41.89
N PRO A 99 2.13 28.38 42.55
CA PRO A 99 2.48 28.56 43.95
C PRO A 99 1.35 28.00 44.82
N VAL A 100 1.27 26.67 44.98
CA VAL A 100 0.21 26.04 45.79
C VAL A 100 0.79 25.59 47.13
N PRO A 101 0.26 26.07 48.27
CA PRO A 101 0.68 25.59 49.60
C PRO A 101 0.21 24.14 49.84
N PRO A 102 0.96 23.31 50.60
CA PRO A 102 0.56 21.94 50.90
C PRO A 102 -0.65 21.96 51.83
N PRO A 103 -1.79 21.26 51.54
CA PRO A 103 -1.86 19.80 51.36
C PRO A 103 -3.00 19.33 50.40
N LEU A 104 -2.78 19.22 49.09
CA LEU A 104 -3.77 18.64 48.14
C LEU A 104 -3.14 17.71 47.08
N VAL A 105 -1.94 17.20 47.34
CA VAL A 105 -1.07 16.50 46.36
C VAL A 105 -1.63 15.15 45.87
N VAL A 106 -2.58 14.54 46.60
CA VAL A 106 -2.99 13.15 46.34
C VAL A 106 -4.04 13.02 45.22
N GLN A 107 -4.83 14.05 44.93
CA GLN A 107 -5.98 13.92 44.02
C GLN A 107 -5.62 14.20 42.54
N SER A 108 -4.49 14.85 42.27
CA SER A 108 -4.08 15.26 40.92
C SER A 108 -3.25 14.24 40.14
N SER A 109 -2.78 13.16 40.79
CA SER A 109 -1.98 12.12 40.13
C SER A 109 -2.82 11.23 39.20
N ARG A 110 -4.10 11.01 39.53
CA ARG A 110 -5.00 10.15 38.75
C ARG A 110 -5.43 10.77 37.40
N SER A 111 -5.60 12.09 37.33
CA SER A 111 -6.00 12.77 36.09
C SER A 111 -4.88 12.79 35.05
N ASN A 112 -3.63 12.93 35.47
CA ASN A 112 -2.47 12.91 34.57
C ASN A 112 -2.23 11.51 33.96
N LEU A 113 -2.46 10.44 34.73
CA LEU A 113 -2.38 9.07 34.21
C LEU A 113 -3.48 8.80 33.17
N GLN A 114 -4.70 9.29 33.41
CA GLN A 114 -5.80 9.17 32.46
C GLN A 114 -5.59 9.98 31.18
N LEU A 115 -5.00 11.18 31.28
CA LEU A 115 -4.64 11.97 30.10
C LEU A 115 -3.55 11.30 29.26
N ALA A 116 -2.53 10.72 29.91
CA ALA A 116 -1.49 9.96 29.22
C ALA A 116 -2.04 8.71 28.53
N LEU A 117 -2.94 7.96 29.20
CA LEU A 117 -3.66 6.84 28.59
C LEU A 117 -4.53 7.28 27.42
N PHE A 118 -5.23 8.42 27.52
CA PHE A 118 -6.02 8.98 26.41
C PHE A 118 -5.14 9.38 25.23
N CYS A 119 -3.98 9.99 25.46
CA CYS A 119 -3.03 10.32 24.40
C CYS A 119 -2.49 9.07 23.71
N ILE A 120 -2.15 8.01 24.47
CA ILE A 120 -1.71 6.74 23.90
C ILE A 120 -2.83 6.10 23.07
N TYR A 121 -4.07 6.08 23.59
CA TYR A 121 -5.24 5.56 22.87
C TYR A 121 -5.59 6.39 21.64
N ALA A 122 -5.40 7.71 21.65
CA ALA A 122 -5.66 8.57 20.51
C ALA A 122 -4.62 8.35 19.40
N ILE A 123 -3.34 8.18 19.76
CA ILE A 123 -2.28 7.84 18.81
C ILE A 123 -2.53 6.46 18.20
N PHE A 124 -2.90 5.46 19.01
CA PHE A 124 -3.29 4.13 18.51
C PHE A 124 -4.56 4.17 17.66
N GLY A 125 -5.57 4.95 18.04
CA GLY A 125 -6.82 5.09 17.30
C GLY A 125 -6.62 5.72 15.92
N ILE A 126 -5.73 6.70 15.80
CA ILE A 126 -5.35 7.30 14.50
C ILE A 126 -4.57 6.30 13.63
N MET A 127 -3.74 5.43 14.23
CA MET A 127 -3.03 4.37 13.50
C MET A 127 -3.96 3.24 13.02
N CYS A 128 -5.13 3.03 13.62
CA CYS A 128 -6.08 1.98 13.21
C CYS A 128 -7.08 2.44 12.13
N ILE A 129 -7.12 3.74 11.79
CA ILE A 129 -8.04 4.31 10.80
C ILE A 129 -7.37 4.49 9.42
N VAL A 130 -6.04 4.37 9.35
CA VAL A 130 -5.25 4.34 8.11
C VAL A 130 -5.00 2.90 7.69
#